data_AF-A0A828ZMH0-F1
#
_entry.id   AF-A0A828ZMH0-F1
#
_cell.length_a   1.000
_cell.length_b   1.000
_cell.length_c   1.000
_cell.angle_alpha   90.00
_cell.angle_beta   90.00
_cell.angle_gamma   90.00
#
_symmetry.space_group_name_H-M   'P 1'
#
loop_
_entity.id
_entity.type
_entity.pdbx_description
1 polymer ?
#
loop_
_entity_poly.entity_id
_entity_poly.type
_entity_poly.pdbx_seq_one_letter_code
_entity_poly.pdbx_strand_id
1 'polypeptide(L)'
;MIKKIKTLIDGFLLERKLVKVRELIKIHIDSGERSMYWVATDSEKQNVMNMIRFFEIAFEDGYFATGEYFDASSWMSSNPEEVWQIYLEMKEVAEG
;
A
#
# COMPACT_ATOMS: atom_id res chain seq x y z
N MET A 1 25.32 22.37 1.35
CA MET A 1 24.53 22.09 2.57
C MET A 1 23.06 21.86 2.26
N ILE A 2 22.42 22.74 1.47
CA ILE A 2 21.01 22.65 1.04
C ILE A 2 20.64 21.28 0.41
N LYS A 3 21.49 20.71 -0.46
CA LYS A 3 21.24 19.39 -1.08
C LYS A 3 21.11 18.25 -0.06
N LYS A 4 21.93 18.26 1.01
CA LYS A 4 21.90 17.21 2.05
C LYS A 4 20.62 17.28 2.89
N ILE A 5 20.13 18.49 3.18
CA ILE A 5 18.89 18.71 3.92
C ILE A 5 17.69 18.22 3.10
N LYS A 6 17.66 18.49 1.80
CA LYS A 6 16.60 18.00 0.90
C LYS A 6 16.53 16.46 0.88
N THR A 7 17.67 15.79 0.72
CA THR A 7 17.72 14.31 0.74
C THR A 7 17.21 13.72 2.06
N LEU A 8 17.50 14.34 3.20
CA LEU A 8 17.01 13.88 4.50
C LEU A 8 15.48 14.05 4.62
N ILE A 9 14.95 15.18 4.15
CA ILE A 9 13.50 15.44 4.16
C ILE A 9 12.78 14.46 3.22
N ASP A 10 13.30 14.25 2.00
CA ASP A 10 12.74 13.32 1.02
C ASP A 10 12.71 11.88 1.58
N GLY A 11 13.79 11.47 2.26
CA GLY A 11 13.86 10.17 2.94
C GLY A 11 12.82 10.04 4.07
N PHE A 12 12.68 11.05 4.92
CA PHE A 12 11.69 11.05 5.99
C PHE A 12 10.24 11.02 5.48
N LEU A 13 9.95 11.75 4.40
CA LEU A 13 8.63 11.72 3.76
C LEU A 13 8.33 10.34 3.15
N LEU A 14 9.33 9.72 2.53
CA LEU A 14 9.21 8.35 2.01
C LEU A 14 8.95 7.35 3.14
N GLU A 15 9.66 7.44 4.27
CA GLU A 15 9.42 6.57 5.42
C GLU A 15 8.00 6.69 5.96
N ARG A 16 7.50 7.91 6.15
CA ARG A 16 6.11 8.14 6.59
C ARG A 16 5.09 7.55 5.63
N LYS A 17 5.33 7.68 4.33
CA LYS A 17 4.48 7.08 3.29
C LYS A 17 4.50 5.55 3.35
N LEU A 18 5.67 4.94 3.48
CA LEU A 18 5.82 3.49 3.57
C LEU A 18 5.13 2.91 4.82
N VAL A 19 5.05 3.66 5.93
CA VAL A 19 4.23 3.26 7.08
C VAL A 19 2.76 3.10 6.67
N LYS A 20 2.20 4.05 5.93
CA LYS A 20 0.81 3.99 5.45
C LYS A 20 0.57 2.90 4.40
N VAL A 21 1.54 2.65 3.53
CA VAL A 21 1.50 1.51 2.60
C VAL A 21 1.40 0.20 3.37
N ARG A 22 2.24 0.00 4.40
CA ARG A 22 2.19 -1.21 5.24
C ARG A 22 0.87 -1.34 6.00
N GLU A 23 0.30 -0.24 6.50
CA GLU A 23 -1.03 -0.26 7.12
C GLU A 23 -2.11 -0.75 6.13
N LEU A 24 -2.10 -0.27 4.89
CA LEU A 24 -3.05 -0.70 3.84
C LEU A 24 -2.87 -2.18 3.46
N ILE A 25 -1.62 -2.63 3.32
CA ILE A 25 -1.30 -4.04 3.07
C ILE A 25 -1.74 -4.92 4.25
N LYS A 26 -1.55 -4.45 5.49
CA LYS A 26 -2.01 -5.17 6.67
C LYS A 26 -3.52 -5.31 6.69
N ILE A 27 -4.26 -4.24 6.36
CA ILE A 27 -5.73 -4.31 6.21
C ILE A 27 -6.10 -5.38 5.19
N HIS A 28 -5.39 -5.47 4.06
CA HIS A 28 -5.60 -6.50 3.06
C HIS A 28 -5.36 -7.91 3.63
N ILE A 29 -4.20 -8.17 4.24
CA ILE A 29 -3.84 -9.47 4.84
C ILE A 29 -4.85 -9.87 5.93
N ASP A 30 -5.14 -8.96 6.88
CA ASP A 30 -6.03 -9.22 8.01
C ASP A 30 -7.49 -9.44 7.55
N SER A 31 -7.90 -8.84 6.43
CA SER A 31 -9.24 -9.03 5.86
C SER A 31 -9.43 -10.39 5.17
N GLY A 32 -8.34 -11.04 4.76
CA GLY A 32 -8.37 -12.30 4.00
C GLY A 32 -9.34 -12.25 2.81
N GLU A 33 -10.02 -13.37 2.53
CA GLU A 33 -11.06 -13.48 1.47
C GLU A 33 -12.36 -12.73 1.80
N ARG A 34 -12.49 -12.07 2.97
CA ARG A 34 -13.78 -11.57 3.46
C ARG A 34 -14.22 -10.22 2.89
N SER A 35 -13.38 -9.49 2.15
CA SER A 35 -13.88 -8.29 1.47
C SER A 35 -14.63 -8.67 0.19
N MET A 36 -15.88 -8.21 0.11
CA MET A 36 -16.79 -8.32 -1.03
C MET A 36 -16.25 -7.76 -2.35
N TYR A 37 -15.12 -7.04 -2.30
CA TYR A 37 -14.44 -6.44 -3.44
C TYR A 37 -13.27 -7.29 -3.95
N TRP A 38 -12.93 -8.37 -3.23
CA TRP A 38 -11.94 -9.34 -3.67
C TRP A 38 -12.55 -10.25 -4.74
N VAL A 39 -12.28 -9.92 -6.00
CA VAL A 39 -12.50 -10.86 -7.09
C VAL A 39 -11.68 -12.10 -6.78
N ALA A 40 -12.31 -13.27 -6.68
CA ALA A 40 -11.59 -14.53 -6.54
C ALA A 40 -10.69 -14.69 -7.77
N THR A 41 -9.39 -14.45 -7.61
CA THR A 41 -8.39 -14.69 -8.65
C THR A 41 -7.47 -15.82 -8.24
N ASP A 42 -7.05 -16.63 -9.21
CA ASP A 42 -6.19 -17.80 -8.96
C ASP A 42 -4.73 -17.42 -8.58
N SER A 43 -4.42 -16.12 -8.48
CA SER A 43 -3.08 -15.62 -8.23
C SER A 43 -3.06 -14.59 -7.10
N GLU A 44 -2.29 -14.90 -6.06
CA GLU A 44 -2.03 -14.00 -4.94
C GLU A 44 -1.45 -12.64 -5.39
N LYS A 45 -0.54 -12.64 -6.37
CA LYS A 45 -0.01 -11.39 -6.95
C LYS A 45 -1.12 -10.57 -7.58
N GLN A 46 -2.08 -11.20 -8.24
CA GLN A 46 -3.23 -10.50 -8.83
C GLN A 46 -4.16 -9.93 -7.76
N ASN A 47 -4.33 -10.61 -6.62
CA ASN A 47 -5.07 -10.06 -5.48
C ASN A 47 -4.42 -8.77 -4.93
N VAL A 48 -3.08 -8.74 -4.85
CA VAL A 48 -2.34 -7.53 -4.47
C VAL A 48 -2.52 -6.41 -5.50
N MET A 49 -2.50 -6.71 -6.81
CA MET A 49 -2.76 -5.69 -7.84
C MET A 49 -4.19 -5.16 -7.78
N ASN A 50 -5.16 -6.02 -7.48
CA ASN A 50 -6.55 -5.61 -7.28
C ASN A 50 -6.69 -4.76 -6.02
N MET A 51 -5.94 -5.05 -4.95
CA MET A 51 -5.90 -4.26 -3.72
C MET A 51 -5.41 -2.84 -4.00
N ILE A 52 -4.32 -2.69 -4.75
CA ILE A 52 -3.77 -1.39 -5.13
C ILE A 52 -4.85 -0.54 -5.83
N ARG A 53 -5.50 -1.12 -6.86
CA ARG A 53 -6.57 -0.45 -7.60
C ARG A 53 -7.77 -0.10 -6.73
N PHE A 54 -8.17 -1.01 -5.83
CA PHE A 54 -9.29 -0.78 -4.94
C PHE A 54 -9.04 0.43 -4.04
N PHE A 55 -7.86 0.52 -3.41
CA PHE A 55 -7.55 1.65 -2.53
C PHE A 55 -7.48 2.95 -3.31
N GLU A 56 -6.85 2.97 -4.49
CA GLU A 56 -6.82 4.16 -5.34
C GLU A 56 -8.23 4.70 -5.66
N ILE A 57 -9.12 3.83 -6.15
CA ILE A 57 -10.52 4.21 -6.46
C ILE A 57 -11.25 4.66 -5.19
N ALA A 58 -11.13 3.92 -4.09
CA ALA A 58 -11.83 4.24 -2.86
C ALA A 58 -11.40 5.60 -2.27
N PHE A 59 -10.14 6.02 -2.46
CA PHE A 59 -9.73 7.36 -2.07
C PHE A 59 -10.20 8.44 -3.05
N GLU A 60 -10.15 8.18 -4.36
CA GLU A 60 -10.70 9.10 -5.37
C GLU A 60 -12.20 9.37 -5.16
N ASP A 61 -12.95 8.34 -4.78
CA ASP A 61 -14.39 8.42 -4.48
C ASP A 61 -14.69 8.96 -3.07
N GLY A 62 -13.67 9.24 -2.25
CA GLY A 62 -13.81 9.80 -0.90
C GLY A 62 -14.33 8.81 0.16
N TYR A 63 -14.26 7.50 -0.08
CA TYR A 63 -14.68 6.46 0.87
C TYR A 63 -13.82 6.38 2.13
N PHE A 64 -12.55 6.81 2.04
CA PHE A 64 -11.60 6.82 3.15
C PHE A 64 -11.02 8.23 3.33
N ALA A 65 -11.00 8.74 4.56
CA ALA A 65 -10.79 10.17 4.83
C ALA A 65 -9.52 10.47 5.63
N THR A 66 -8.32 10.30 5.03
CA THR A 66 -7.15 11.12 5.37
C THR A 66 -6.27 11.33 4.13
N GLY A 67 -5.64 12.51 4.00
CA GLY A 67 -4.74 12.80 2.87
C GLY A 67 -3.48 11.94 2.84
N GLU A 68 -3.08 11.37 3.99
CA GLU A 68 -1.91 10.49 4.08
C GLU A 68 -2.13 9.15 3.39
N TYR A 69 -3.35 8.59 3.47
CA TYR A 69 -3.64 7.33 2.79
C TYR A 69 -3.86 7.51 1.29
N PHE A 70 -4.36 8.68 0.84
CA PHE A 70 -4.41 9.01 -0.58
C PHE A 70 -3.00 9.08 -1.19
N ASP A 71 -2.06 9.77 -0.55
CA ASP A 71 -0.66 9.82 -1.02
C ASP A 71 0.01 8.44 -1.03
N ALA A 72 -0.35 7.57 -0.07
CA ALA A 72 0.09 6.19 -0.05
C ALA A 72 -0.54 5.38 -1.20
N SER A 73 -1.85 5.46 -1.43
CA SER A 73 -2.52 4.71 -2.50
C SER A 73 -2.03 5.13 -3.89
N SER A 74 -1.89 6.43 -4.15
CA SER A 74 -1.34 6.92 -5.42
C SER A 74 0.10 6.46 -5.65
N TRP A 75 0.91 6.39 -4.58
CA TRP A 75 2.25 5.83 -4.68
C TRP A 75 2.23 4.32 -4.94
N MET A 76 1.35 3.57 -4.29
CA MET A 76 1.20 2.13 -4.52
C MET A 76 0.85 1.84 -5.99
N SER A 77 -0.07 2.61 -6.57
CA SER A 77 -0.42 2.51 -8.00
C SER A 77 0.72 2.84 -8.95
N SER A 78 1.61 3.76 -8.54
CA SER A 78 2.80 4.11 -9.31
C SER A 78 3.96 3.12 -9.13
N ASN A 79 3.97 2.31 -8.08
CA ASN A 79 5.07 1.41 -7.71
C ASN A 79 4.60 -0.03 -7.36
N PRO A 80 3.82 -0.70 -8.24
CA PRO A 80 3.15 -1.96 -7.89
C PRO A 80 4.09 -3.12 -7.58
N GLU A 81 5.27 -3.18 -8.21
CA GLU A 81 6.26 -4.23 -7.95
C GLU A 81 6.93 -4.06 -6.58
N GLU A 82 7.14 -2.82 -6.12
CA GLU A 82 7.67 -2.56 -4.77
C GLU A 82 6.63 -2.92 -3.71
N VAL A 83 5.36 -2.61 -3.95
CA VAL A 83 4.24 -3.04 -3.08
C VAL A 83 4.18 -4.55 -2.98
N TRP A 84 4.40 -5.28 -4.08
CA TRP A 84 4.47 -6.74 -4.06
C TRP A 84 5.61 -7.27 -3.18
N GLN A 85 6.81 -6.66 -3.24
CA GLN A 85 7.91 -7.06 -2.34
C GLN A 85 7.58 -6.80 -0.87
N ILE A 86 7.02 -5.63 -0.56
CA ILE A 86 6.61 -5.28 0.82
C ILE A 86 5.54 -6.26 1.31
N TYR A 87 4.59 -6.65 0.47
CA TYR A 87 3.58 -7.65 0.80
C TYR A 87 4.21 -8.99 1.18
N LEU A 88 5.16 -9.49 0.39
CA LEU A 88 5.84 -10.76 0.67
C LEU A 88 6.59 -10.72 2.01
N GLU A 89 7.34 -9.64 2.28
CA GLU A 89 8.04 -9.43 3.55
C GLU A 89 7.06 -9.44 4.74
N MET A 90 5.93 -8.75 4.61
CA MET A 90 4.93 -8.67 5.67
C MET A 90 4.21 -9.99 5.90
N LYS A 91 3.96 -10.76 4.84
CA LYS A 91 3.34 -12.08 4.93
C LYS A 91 4.27 -13.09 5.62
N GLU A 92 5.57 -13.10 5.27
CA GLU A 92 6.58 -13.94 5.94
C GLU A 92 6.60 -13.69 7.46
N VAL A 93 6.56 -12.42 7.87
CA VAL A 93 6.50 -12.04 9.30
C VAL A 93 5.20 -12.46 9.98
N ALA A 94 4.09 -12.54 9.25
CA ALA A 94 2.80 -12.96 9.81
C ALA A 94 2.69 -14.49 9.97
N GLU A 95 3.46 -15.26 9.20
CA GLU A 95 3.42 -16.73 9.17
C GLU A 95 4.54 -17.41 9.99
N GLY A 96 5.60 -16.68 10.37
CA GLY A 96 6.73 -17.16 11.19
C GLY A 96 6.58 -16.93 12.69
#